data_AF-A0A973I3V2-F1
#
_entry.id   AF-A0A973I3V2-F1
#
_cell.length_a   1.000
_cell.length_b   1.000
_cell.length_c   1.000
_cell.angle_alpha   90.00
_cell.angle_beta   90.00
_cell.angle_gamma   90.00
#
_symmetry.space_group_name_H-M   'P 1'
#
loop_
_entity.id
_entity.type
_entity.pdbx_description
1 polymer ?
#
loop_
_entity_poly.entity_id
_entity_poly.type
_entity_poly.pdbx_seq_one_letter_code
_entity_poly.pdbx_strand_id
1 'polypeptide(L)'
;DIGIEREDNNQITVTWGYNKGNFRYDGFLDIVDSTDTMFGKSEGGFNFTSQLKYNIAPMLGLDTGRLDVGIEYVYWKNKFGVDGQTEHNPNLMVKWHF
;
A
#
# COMPACT_ATOMS: atom_id res chain seq x y z
N ASP A 1 -11.29 34.37 19.93
CA ASP A 1 -11.07 32.96 19.58
C ASP A 1 -12.33 32.15 19.74
N ILE A 2 -12.72 31.49 18.65
CA ILE A 2 -13.64 30.36 18.68
C ILE A 2 -12.75 29.14 18.90
N GLY A 3 -12.76 28.62 20.14
CA GLY A 3 -11.88 27.56 20.63
C GLY A 3 -12.14 26.21 19.98
N ILE A 4 -11.74 26.08 18.72
CA ILE A 4 -11.68 24.81 18.02
C ILE A 4 -10.26 24.29 18.17
N GLU A 5 -10.03 23.38 19.10
CA GLU A 5 -8.80 22.60 19.16
C GLU A 5 -8.71 21.75 17.89
N ARG A 6 -7.70 22.01 17.06
CA ARG A 6 -7.31 21.16 15.94
C ARG A 6 -6.23 20.23 16.45
N GLU A 7 -6.53 18.94 16.53
CA GLU A 7 -5.50 17.93 16.77
C GLU A 7 -4.76 17.60 15.47
N ASP A 8 -3.44 17.44 15.58
CA ASP A 8 -2.57 17.07 14.46
C ASP A 8 -2.61 15.55 14.26
N ASN A 9 -2.81 15.11 13.02
CA ASN A 9 -2.69 13.70 12.63
C ASN A 9 -1.35 13.47 11.93
N ASN A 10 -0.60 12.45 12.37
CA ASN A 10 0.70 12.08 11.82
C ASN A 10 0.60 10.79 11.00
N GLN A 11 1.39 10.72 9.92
CA GLN A 11 1.56 9.51 9.12
C GLN A 11 3.03 9.16 8.96
N ILE A 12 3.35 7.87 9.16
CA ILE A 12 4.65 7.29 8.84
C ILE A 12 4.47 6.30 7.69
N THR A 13 5.26 6.47 6.63
CA THR A 13 5.28 5.56 5.48
C THR A 13 6.62 4.82 5.44
N VAL A 14 6.56 3.49 5.45
CA VAL A 14 7.71 2.60 5.28
C VAL A 14 7.60 1.93 3.92
N THR A 15 8.66 2.00 3.11
CA THR A 15 8.71 1.35 1.79
C THR A 15 9.85 0.34 1.72
N TRP A 16 9.65 -0.76 1.00
CA TRP A 16 10.71 -1.75 0.77
C TRP A 16 10.72 -2.26 -0.67
N GLY A 17 11.86 -2.81 -1.08
CA GLY A 17 12.03 -3.45 -2.37
C GLY A 17 13.18 -4.43 -2.37
N TYR A 18 12.94 -5.61 -2.92
CA TYR A 18 13.90 -6.68 -3.10
C TYR A 18 13.80 -7.23 -4.52
N ASN A 19 14.95 -7.39 -5.18
CA ASN A 19 15.04 -7.89 -6.55
C ASN A 19 16.04 -9.05 -6.61
N LYS A 20 15.65 -10.15 -7.25
CA LYS A 20 16.52 -11.29 -7.54
C LYS A 20 16.20 -11.88 -8.91
N GLY A 21 16.99 -11.50 -9.92
CA GLY A 21 16.77 -11.90 -11.30
C GLY A 21 15.39 -11.46 -11.81
N ASN A 22 14.57 -12.43 -12.20
CA ASN A 22 13.20 -12.16 -12.66
C ASN A 22 12.21 -11.90 -11.51
N PHE A 23 12.55 -12.23 -10.26
CA PHE A 23 11.68 -12.02 -9.11
C PHE A 23 11.84 -10.62 -8.52
N ARG A 24 10.71 -10.04 -8.11
CA ARG A 24 10.64 -8.77 -7.37
C ARG A 24 9.60 -8.87 -6.26
N TYR A 25 9.97 -8.42 -5.07
CA TYR A 25 9.10 -8.27 -3.92
C TYR A 25 9.22 -6.85 -3.38
N ASP A 26 8.13 -6.10 -3.36
CA ASP A 26 8.12 -4.71 -2.92
C ASP A 26 6.77 -4.35 -2.31
N GLY A 27 6.70 -3.20 -1.65
CA GLY A 27 5.49 -2.75 -1.00
C GLY A 27 5.72 -1.55 -0.10
N PHE A 28 4.65 -1.18 0.58
CA PHE A 28 4.66 -0.10 1.55
C PHE A 28 3.71 -0.40 2.73
N LEU A 29 3.98 0.26 3.85
CA LEU A 29 3.16 0.30 5.04
C LEU A 29 2.98 1.76 5.45
N ASP A 30 1.74 2.24 5.39
CA ASP A 30 1.36 3.53 5.94
C ASP A 30 0.74 3.32 7.32
N ILE A 31 1.24 4.00 8.34
CA ILE A 31 0.71 3.98 9.72
C ILE A 31 0.22 5.38 10.04
N VAL A 32 -1.02 5.50 10.49
CA VAL A 32 -1.64 6.77 10.89
C VAL A 32 -2.10 6.69 12.35
N ASP A 33 -1.86 7.77 13.09
CA ASP A 33 -2.29 7.89 14.48
C ASP A 33 -3.79 8.22 14.57
N SER A 34 -4.39 7.98 15.74
CA SER A 34 -5.74 8.44 16.06
C SER A 34 -5.75 9.94 16.33
N THR A 35 -6.84 10.62 16.00
CA THR A 35 -6.99 12.07 16.19
C THR A 35 -8.45 12.43 16.43
N ASP A 36 -8.72 13.32 17.38
CA ASP A 36 -10.04 13.92 17.57
C ASP A 36 -10.23 15.06 16.55
N THR A 37 -11.20 14.89 15.65
CA THR A 37 -11.56 15.91 14.66
C THR A 37 -12.83 16.65 15.08
N MET A 38 -13.09 17.80 14.46
CA MET A 38 -14.38 18.52 14.60
C MET A 38 -15.61 17.67 14.23
N PHE A 39 -15.42 16.55 13.54
CA PHE A 39 -16.48 15.64 13.07
C PHE A 39 -16.54 14.32 13.87
N GLY A 40 -15.72 14.16 14.92
CA GLY A 40 -15.63 12.96 15.75
C GLY A 40 -14.21 12.39 15.85
N LYS A 41 -14.04 11.28 16.58
CA LYS A 41 -12.76 10.58 16.72
C LYS A 41 -12.43 9.83 15.43
N SER A 42 -11.23 10.03 14.91
CA SER A 42 -10.64 9.20 13.84
C SER A 42 -9.78 8.13 14.48
N GLU A 43 -10.06 6.86 14.17
CA GLU A 43 -9.26 5.75 14.65
C GLU A 43 -7.89 5.70 13.96
N GLY A 44 -6.86 5.35 14.73
CA GLY A 44 -5.56 5.01 14.19
C GLY A 44 -5.66 3.75 13.33
N GLY A 45 -4.82 3.65 12.31
CA GLY A 45 -4.95 2.61 11.30
C GLY A 45 -3.66 2.38 10.56
N PHE A 46 -3.66 1.37 9.69
CA PHE A 46 -2.54 1.17 8.78
C PHE A 46 -2.98 0.53 7.47
N ASN A 47 -2.27 0.88 6.40
CA ASN A 47 -2.42 0.28 5.08
C ASN A 47 -1.14 -0.46 4.73
N PHE A 48 -1.20 -1.79 4.75
CA PHE A 48 -0.14 -2.67 4.31
C PHE A 48 -0.43 -3.13 2.88
N THR A 49 0.40 -2.74 1.94
CA THR A 49 0.31 -3.18 0.53
C THR A 49 1.62 -3.85 0.14
N SER A 50 1.54 -5.12 -0.24
CA SER A 50 2.71 -5.91 -0.64
C SER A 50 2.48 -6.61 -1.97
N GLN A 51 3.51 -6.62 -2.81
CA GLN A 51 3.49 -7.11 -4.17
C GLN A 51 4.59 -8.16 -4.39
N LEU A 52 4.21 -9.27 -5.02
CA LEU A 52 5.15 -10.26 -5.53
C LEU A 52 5.00 -10.36 -7.05
N LYS A 53 6.09 -10.13 -7.77
CA LYS A 53 6.14 -10.01 -9.22
C LYS A 53 7.21 -10.91 -9.83
N TYR A 54 6.94 -11.38 -11.04
CA TYR A 54 7.86 -12.15 -11.86
C TYR A 54 7.91 -11.60 -13.29
N ASN A 55 9.12 -11.40 -13.81
CA ASN A 55 9.34 -10.96 -15.18
C ASN A 55 9.24 -12.13 -16.17
N ILE A 56 8.22 -12.10 -17.01
CA ILE A 56 7.99 -13.08 -18.08
C ILE A 56 8.54 -12.64 -19.44
N ALA A 57 9.07 -11.42 -19.58
CA ALA A 57 9.60 -10.93 -20.87
C ALA A 57 10.66 -11.88 -21.50
N PRO A 58 11.64 -12.43 -20.74
CA PRO A 58 12.61 -13.37 -21.30
C PRO A 58 11.99 -14.66 -21.83
N MET A 59 10.87 -15.10 -21.24
CA MET A 59 10.16 -16.31 -21.67
C MET A 59 9.40 -16.09 -22.99
N LEU A 60 9.10 -14.84 -23.31
CA LEU A 60 8.41 -14.43 -24.52
C LEU A 60 9.36 -14.02 -25.65
N GLY A 61 10.69 -14.14 -25.44
CA GLY A 61 11.70 -13.71 -26.42
C GLY A 61 11.74 -12.19 -26.60
N LEU A 62 11.34 -11.43 -25.57
CA LEU A 62 11.42 -9.97 -25.59
C LEU A 62 12.79 -9.53 -25.07
N ASP A 63 13.60 -8.98 -25.95
CA ASP A 63 14.96 -8.51 -25.65
C ASP A 63 14.99 -7.12 -25.01
N THR A 64 13.88 -6.39 -25.10
CA THR A 64 13.73 -5.03 -24.55
C THR A 64 12.47 -4.93 -23.69
N GLY A 65 12.58 -4.19 -22.58
CA GLY A 65 11.48 -4.00 -21.64
C GLY A 65 11.34 -5.11 -20.59
N ARG A 66 10.41 -4.90 -19.66
CA ARG A 66 10.11 -5.82 -18.57
C ARG A 66 8.60 -6.01 -18.45
N LEU A 67 8.14 -7.25 -18.61
CA LEU A 67 6.74 -7.64 -18.42
C LEU A 67 6.62 -8.40 -17.10
N ASP A 68 6.19 -7.69 -16.06
CA ASP A 68 5.94 -8.27 -14.74
C ASP A 68 4.50 -8.77 -14.66
N VAL A 69 4.32 -10.01 -14.22
CA VAL A 69 3.04 -10.53 -13.73
C VAL A 69 3.16 -10.83 -12.24
N GLY A 70 2.09 -10.68 -11.49
CA GLY A 70 2.20 -10.82 -10.05
C GLY A 70 0.88 -10.81 -9.30
N ILE A 71 1.01 -10.90 -7.99
CA ILE A 71 -0.07 -10.74 -7.03
C ILE A 71 0.24 -9.54 -6.14
N GLU A 72 -0.82 -8.90 -5.67
CA GLU A 72 -0.76 -7.87 -4.65
C GLU A 72 -1.77 -8.22 -3.55
N TYR A 73 -1.40 -7.96 -2.31
CA TYR A 73 -2.32 -8.07 -1.19
C TYR A 73 -2.33 -6.76 -0.41
N VAL A 74 -3.53 -6.18 -0.31
CA VAL A 74 -3.81 -4.98 0.47
C VAL A 74 -4.55 -5.39 1.73
N TYR A 75 -3.99 -5.02 2.87
CA TYR A 75 -4.64 -5.08 4.17
C TYR A 75 -4.70 -3.67 4.75
N TRP A 76 -5.91 -3.12 4.84
CA TRP A 76 -6.12 -1.76 5.33
C TRP A 76 -7.01 -1.79 6.57
N LYS A 77 -6.39 -1.68 7.74
CA LYS A 77 -7.09 -1.60 9.02
C LYS A 77 -7.61 -0.18 9.27
N ASN A 78 -8.85 -0.08 9.73
CA ASN A 78 -9.53 1.19 10.05
C ASN A 78 -9.45 2.16 8.87
N LYS A 79 -9.88 1.68 7.70
CA LYS A 79 -9.87 2.40 6.44
C LYS A 79 -10.56 3.76 6.61
N PHE A 80 -9.85 4.82 6.22
CA PHE A 80 -10.26 6.22 6.40
C PHE A 80 -10.51 6.64 7.87
N GLY A 81 -9.93 5.95 8.84
CA GLY A 81 -10.10 6.25 10.27
C GLY A 81 -11.43 5.79 10.86
N VAL A 82 -12.16 4.92 10.15
CA VAL A 82 -13.45 4.39 10.59
C VAL A 82 -13.24 3.07 11.32
N ASP A 83 -13.63 3.01 12.59
CA ASP A 83 -13.53 1.77 13.39
C ASP A 83 -14.28 0.60 12.72
N GLY A 84 -13.68 -0.58 12.77
CA GLY A 84 -14.25 -1.80 12.20
C GLY A 84 -14.20 -1.91 10.66
N GLN A 85 -13.87 -0.84 9.93
CA GLN A 85 -13.74 -0.89 8.47
C GLN A 85 -12.35 -1.39 8.08
N THR A 86 -12.19 -2.72 8.09
CA THR A 86 -10.95 -3.38 7.63
C THR A 86 -11.11 -3.96 6.24
N GLU A 87 -10.22 -3.59 5.31
CA GLU A 87 -10.17 -4.13 3.95
C GLU A 87 -9.18 -5.30 3.86
N HIS A 88 -9.60 -6.34 3.15
CA HIS A 88 -8.78 -7.46 2.69
C HIS A 88 -8.96 -7.58 1.18
N ASN A 89 -7.94 -7.25 0.41
CA ASN A 89 -8.10 -7.14 -1.04
C ASN A 89 -6.91 -7.80 -1.78
N PRO A 90 -7.07 -9.06 -2.23
CA PRO A 90 -6.10 -9.71 -3.10
C PRO A 90 -6.33 -9.32 -4.57
N ASN A 91 -5.26 -8.89 -5.24
CA ASN A 91 -5.27 -8.46 -6.64
C ASN A 91 -4.32 -9.31 -7.50
N LEU A 92 -4.66 -9.43 -8.78
CA LEU A 92 -3.74 -9.89 -9.83
C LEU A 92 -3.21 -8.69 -10.61
N MET A 93 -1.94 -8.76 -11.03
CA MET A 93 -1.25 -7.65 -11.68
C MET A 93 -0.57 -8.10 -12.97
N VAL A 94 -0.64 -7.21 -13.97
CA VAL A 94 0.23 -7.22 -15.16
C VAL A 94 0.80 -5.82 -15.33
N LYS A 95 2.13 -5.69 -15.47
CA LYS A 95 2.82 -4.42 -15.61
C LYS A 95 3.90 -4.50 -16.68
N TRP A 96 3.80 -3.63 -17.68
CA TRP A 96 4.82 -3.46 -18.71
C TRP A 96 5.66 -2.21 -18.43
N HIS A 97 6.98 -2.36 -18.45
CA HIS A 97 7.94 -1.25 -18.43
C HIS A 97 8.72 -1.24 -19.75
N PHE A 98 8.73 -0.09 -20.43
CA PHE A 98 9.45 0.13 -21.68
C PHE A 98 10.95 0.35 -21.45
#